data_AF-A0A7Y2XBV4-F1
#
_entry.id   AF-A0A7Y2XBV4-F1
#
_cell.length_a   1.000
_cell.length_b   1.000
_cell.length_c   1.000
_cell.angle_alpha   90.00
_cell.angle_beta   90.00
_cell.angle_gamma   90.00
#
_symmetry.space_group_name_H-M   'P 1'
#
loop_
_entity.id
_entity.type
_entity.pdbx_description
1 polymer ?
#
loop_
_entity_poly.entity_id
_entity_poly.type
_entity_poly.pdbx_seq_one_letter_code
_entity_poly.pdbx_strand_id
1 'polypeptide(L)'
;MQVYLDNAATTPMDIQVIDKMSEIMKDVFGNASAIHAQGRKARAVVEMARKDIAKLLNCESSELVFTGSGTEADNMAIRCGANDLGVKHIITSEIEHKAVLDTAKELDDKGIAKLHFVKIDHLGRADLDDLLK
;
A
#
# COMPACT_ATOMS: atom_id res chain seq x y z
N MET A 1 13.74 -32.97 -2.15
CA MET A 1 14.02 -31.57 -2.54
C MET A 1 12.70 -30.83 -2.48
N GLN A 2 12.61 -29.79 -1.67
CA GLN A 2 11.43 -28.92 -1.62
C GLN A 2 11.71 -27.72 -2.52
N VAL A 3 10.81 -27.46 -3.47
CA VAL A 3 10.94 -26.33 -4.41
C VAL A 3 9.73 -25.43 -4.20
N TYR A 4 9.97 -24.17 -3.87
CA TYR A 4 8.94 -23.17 -3.67
C TYR A 4 8.79 -22.34 -4.94
N LEU A 5 7.62 -22.39 -5.58
CA LEU A 5 7.33 -21.71 -6.86
C LEU A 5 6.12 -20.78 -6.74
N ASP A 6 5.90 -20.20 -5.54
CA ASP A 6 4.75 -19.32 -5.25
C ASP A 6 5.19 -17.97 -4.65
N ASN A 7 6.20 -17.36 -5.29
CA ASN A 7 6.73 -16.06 -4.86
C ASN A 7 5.75 -14.90 -5.09
N ALA A 8 4.75 -15.09 -5.94
CA ALA A 8 3.68 -14.11 -6.15
C ALA A 8 2.76 -13.99 -4.92
N ALA A 9 2.59 -15.05 -4.13
CA ALA A 9 1.82 -15.01 -2.88
C ALA A 9 2.63 -14.42 -1.71
N THR A 10 3.88 -14.84 -1.55
CA THR A 10 4.81 -14.28 -0.55
C THR A 10 6.25 -14.71 -0.84
N THR A 11 7.22 -14.04 -0.22
CA THR A 11 8.66 -14.30 -0.42
C THR A 11 9.37 -14.60 0.90
N PRO A 12 10.42 -15.43 0.90
CA PRO A 12 11.30 -15.52 2.05
C PRO A 12 11.98 -14.16 2.27
N MET A 13 12.03 -13.72 3.52
CA MET A 13 12.71 -12.49 3.89
C MET A 13 14.22 -12.61 3.63
N ASP A 14 14.82 -11.58 3.05
CA ASP A 14 16.27 -11.52 2.87
C ASP A 14 16.99 -11.56 4.23
N ILE A 15 18.09 -12.31 4.32
CA ILE A 15 18.84 -12.48 5.57
C ILE A 15 19.30 -11.13 6.16
N GLN A 16 19.67 -10.17 5.32
CA GLN A 16 20.08 -8.84 5.77
C GLN A 16 18.92 -8.07 6.40
N VAL A 17 17.69 -8.30 5.92
CA VAL A 17 16.48 -7.72 6.50
C VAL A 17 16.16 -8.40 7.83
N ILE A 18 16.29 -9.73 7.94
CA ILE A 18 16.12 -10.46 9.20
C ILE A 18 17.09 -9.94 10.27
N ASP A 19 18.37 -9.80 9.91
CA ASP A 19 19.42 -9.32 10.82
C ASP A 19 19.12 -7.90 11.29
N LYS A 20 18.75 -7.00 10.36
CA LYS A 20 18.43 -5.61 10.70
C LYS A 20 17.19 -5.52 11.59
N MET A 21 16.14 -6.26 11.27
CA MET A 21 14.93 -6.29 12.10
C MET A 21 15.23 -6.83 13.50
N SER A 22 16.07 -7.85 13.62
CA SER A 22 16.50 -8.41 14.91
C SER A 22 17.30 -7.40 15.75
N GLU A 23 18.19 -6.63 15.12
CA GLU A 23 18.91 -5.52 15.77
C GLU A 23 17.93 -4.45 16.28
N ILE A 24 17.01 -3.99 15.42
CA ILE A 24 16.01 -2.97 15.77
C ILE A 24 15.11 -3.45 16.91
N MET A 25 14.64 -4.71 16.89
CA MET A 25 13.80 -5.28 17.94
C MET A 25 14.51 -5.34 19.30
N LYS A 26 15.83 -5.56 19.32
CA LYS A 26 16.62 -5.59 20.57
C LYS A 26 16.94 -4.20 21.09
N ASP A 27 17.36 -3.29 20.19
CA ASP A 27 18.03 -2.05 20.59
C ASP A 27 17.16 -0.78 20.43
N VAL A 28 16.01 -0.88 19.75
CA VAL A 28 15.15 0.26 19.40
C VAL A 28 13.68 -0.05 19.72
N PHE A 29 13.40 -0.30 21.00
CA PHE A 29 12.05 -0.62 21.51
C PHE A 29 11.22 0.61 21.95
N GLY A 30 11.77 1.82 21.79
CA GLY A 30 11.11 3.04 22.21
C GLY A 30 9.85 3.35 21.39
N ASN A 31 8.86 3.97 22.02
CA ASN A 31 7.70 4.50 21.30
C ASN A 31 8.11 5.74 20.47
N ALA A 32 7.99 5.67 19.15
CA ALA A 32 8.38 6.76 18.22
C ALA A 32 7.60 8.08 18.40
N SER A 33 6.47 8.08 19.12
CA SER A 33 5.75 9.30 19.49
C SER A 33 6.28 9.97 20.76
N ALA A 34 7.14 9.29 21.53
CA ALA A 34 7.66 9.81 22.79
C ALA A 34 8.85 10.77 22.59
N ILE A 35 8.88 11.85 23.37
CA ILE A 35 9.90 12.90 23.25
C ILE A 35 11.24 12.54 23.92
N HIS A 36 11.27 11.52 24.78
CA HIS A 36 12.50 11.11 25.49
C HIS A 36 13.50 10.43 24.55
N ALA A 37 14.73 10.22 25.01
CA ALA A 37 15.84 9.70 24.19
C ALA A 37 15.49 8.44 23.39
N GLN A 38 14.88 7.43 24.03
CA GLN A 38 14.49 6.18 23.34
C GLN A 38 13.41 6.39 22.27
N GLY A 39 12.46 7.31 22.47
CA GLY A 39 11.42 7.61 21.48
C GLY A 39 11.98 8.38 20.29
N ARG A 40 12.89 9.33 20.53
CA ARG A 40 13.63 10.01 19.45
C ARG A 40 14.49 9.04 18.63
N LYS A 41 15.12 8.05 19.28
CA LYS A 41 15.88 6.98 18.60
C LYS A 41 14.97 6.18 17.66
N ALA A 42 13.81 5.73 18.14
CA ALA A 42 12.84 4.99 17.33
C ALA A 42 12.29 5.84 16.18
N ARG A 43 11.92 7.10 16.45
CA ARG A 43 11.46 8.04 15.42
C ARG A 43 12.50 8.24 14.32
N ALA A 44 13.78 8.40 14.70
CA ALA A 44 14.84 8.55 13.72
C ALA A 44 14.94 7.34 12.78
N VAL A 45 14.81 6.12 13.29
CA VAL A 45 14.82 4.89 12.46
C VAL A 45 13.68 4.89 11.45
N VAL A 46 12.45 5.21 11.89
CA VAL A 46 11.28 5.26 11.00
C VAL A 46 11.44 6.33 9.93
N GLU A 47 11.92 7.52 10.28
CA GLU A 47 12.10 8.62 9.32
C GLU A 47 13.26 8.39 8.35
N MET A 48 14.33 7.70 8.77
CA MET A 48 15.38 7.25 7.85
C MET A 48 14.83 6.25 6.84
N ALA A 49 14.07 5.25 7.30
CA ALA A 49 13.41 4.29 6.40
C ALA A 49 12.46 4.98 5.41
N ARG A 50 11.67 5.96 5.88
CA ARG A 50 10.80 6.78 5.03
C ARG A 50 11.60 7.52 3.95
N LYS A 51 12.71 8.14 4.33
CA LYS A 51 13.59 8.87 3.40
C LYS A 51 14.21 7.95 2.35
N ASP A 52 14.66 6.77 2.76
CA ASP A 52 15.28 5.80 1.84
C ASP A 52 14.25 5.28 0.82
N ILE A 53 13.04 4.95 1.27
CA ILE A 53 11.94 4.54 0.38
C ILE A 53 11.54 5.68 -0.55
N ALA A 54 11.40 6.91 -0.05
CA ALA A 54 11.04 8.07 -0.85
C ALA A 54 12.05 8.32 -1.98
N LYS A 55 13.35 8.16 -1.69
CA LYS A 55 14.41 8.25 -2.70
C LYS A 55 14.28 7.17 -3.77
N LEU A 56 13.92 5.94 -3.41
CA LEU A 56 13.72 4.84 -4.36
C LEU A 56 12.50 5.08 -5.26
N LEU A 57 11.43 5.66 -4.71
CA LEU A 57 10.20 5.96 -5.43
C LEU A 57 10.20 7.33 -6.13
N ASN A 58 11.27 8.11 -5.97
CA ASN A 58 11.39 9.48 -6.49
C ASN A 58 10.22 10.39 -6.06
N CYS A 59 9.88 10.36 -4.78
CA CYS A 59 8.84 11.18 -4.17
C CYS A 59 9.35 11.91 -2.91
N GLU A 60 8.56 12.82 -2.35
CA GLU A 60 8.87 13.46 -1.08
C GLU A 60 8.55 12.52 0.08
N SER A 61 9.32 12.61 1.17
CA SER A 61 9.07 11.77 2.35
C SER A 61 7.68 12.01 2.95
N SER A 62 7.15 13.24 2.85
CA SER A 62 5.81 13.60 3.33
C SER A 62 4.67 12.94 2.56
N GLU A 63 4.93 12.39 1.37
CA GLU A 63 3.93 11.70 0.55
C GLU A 63 3.76 10.22 0.96
N LEU A 64 4.67 9.68 1.78
CA LEU A 64 4.63 8.28 2.20
C LEU A 64 3.88 8.09 3.52
N VAL A 65 2.96 7.13 3.52
CA VAL A 65 2.27 6.62 4.70
C VAL A 65 2.62 5.14 4.87
N PHE A 66 3.04 4.75 6.07
CA PHE A 66 3.23 3.33 6.39
C PHE A 66 1.90 2.72 6.85
N THR A 67 1.49 1.64 6.21
CA THR A 67 0.35 0.80 6.60
C THR A 67 0.84 -0.60 6.99
N GLY A 68 -0.02 -1.43 7.57
CA GLY A 68 0.29 -2.80 7.94
C GLY A 68 0.29 -3.79 6.78
N SER A 69 -0.31 -3.44 5.64
CA SER A 69 -0.33 -4.28 4.43
C SER A 69 -0.75 -3.50 3.16
N GLY A 70 -0.57 -4.13 1.99
CA GLY A 70 -1.13 -3.61 0.74
C GLY A 70 -2.66 -3.52 0.76
N THR A 71 -3.36 -4.49 1.36
CA THR A 71 -4.83 -4.45 1.51
C THR A 71 -5.30 -3.25 2.33
N GLU A 72 -4.58 -2.90 3.40
CA GLU A 72 -4.88 -1.71 4.19
C GLU A 72 -4.62 -0.42 3.39
N ALA A 73 -3.52 -0.37 2.63
CA ALA A 73 -3.19 0.78 1.77
C ALA A 73 -4.27 1.01 0.69
N ASP A 74 -4.68 -0.04 -0.01
CA ASP A 74 -5.75 0.02 -1.03
C ASP A 74 -7.05 0.53 -0.41
N ASN A 75 -7.45 -0.04 0.74
CA ASN A 75 -8.66 0.37 1.45
C ASN A 75 -8.58 1.84 1.88
N MET A 76 -7.46 2.27 2.46
CA MET A 76 -7.25 3.64 2.90
C MET A 76 -7.39 4.61 1.71
N ALA A 77 -6.66 4.36 0.61
CA ALA A 77 -6.68 5.24 -0.56
C ALA A 77 -8.08 5.38 -1.16
N ILE A 78 -8.78 4.26 -1.37
CA ILE A 78 -10.10 4.25 -2.01
C ILE A 78 -11.17 4.84 -1.07
N ARG A 79 -11.20 4.44 0.21
CA ARG A 79 -12.21 4.91 1.17
C ARG A 79 -12.03 6.38 1.50
N CYS A 80 -10.81 6.85 1.74
CA CYS A 80 -10.56 8.26 2.01
C CYS A 80 -10.84 9.11 0.77
N GLY A 81 -10.50 8.62 -0.43
CA GLY A 81 -10.87 9.26 -1.68
C GLY A 81 -12.38 9.50 -1.80
N ALA A 82 -13.18 8.46 -1.57
CA ALA A 82 -14.63 8.54 -1.71
C ALA A 82 -15.34 9.31 -0.58
N ASN A 83 -14.99 9.01 0.68
CA ASN A 83 -15.69 9.55 1.85
C ASN A 83 -15.19 10.93 2.26
N ASP A 84 -13.87 11.13 2.24
CA ASP A 84 -13.25 12.32 2.83
C ASP A 84 -12.94 13.37 1.74
N LEU A 85 -12.54 12.93 0.55
CA LEU A 85 -12.22 13.82 -0.59
C LEU A 85 -13.38 13.99 -1.57
N GLY A 86 -14.49 13.27 -1.37
CA GLY A 86 -15.71 13.44 -2.15
C GLY A 86 -15.65 12.86 -3.57
N VAL A 87 -14.74 11.94 -3.86
CA VAL A 87 -14.70 11.23 -5.16
C VAL A 87 -16.01 10.48 -5.36
N LYS A 88 -16.70 10.75 -6.47
CA LYS A 88 -18.01 10.17 -6.82
C LYS A 88 -17.99 9.15 -7.93
N HIS A 89 -16.85 8.96 -8.58
CA HIS A 89 -16.70 8.01 -9.67
C HIS A 89 -15.36 7.29 -9.51
N ILE A 90 -15.41 5.98 -9.40
CA ILE A 90 -14.25 5.10 -9.30
C ILE A 90 -14.16 4.34 -10.63
N ILE A 91 -13.06 4.55 -11.34
CA ILE A 91 -12.73 3.80 -12.56
C ILE A 91 -11.59 2.85 -12.22
N THR A 92 -11.78 1.56 -12.46
CA THR A 92 -10.80 0.51 -12.17
C THR A 92 -10.93 -0.66 -13.15
N SER A 93 -10.23 -1.78 -12.96
CA SER A 93 -10.30 -2.96 -13.83
C SER A 93 -10.93 -4.17 -13.14
N GLU A 94 -11.50 -5.11 -13.92
CA GLU A 94 -12.03 -6.36 -13.38
C GLU A 94 -10.93 -7.34 -12.90
N ILE A 95 -9.67 -7.07 -13.25
CA ILE A 95 -8.52 -7.93 -12.94
C ILE A 95 -7.73 -7.47 -11.72
N GLU A 96 -8.20 -6.41 -11.03
CA GLU A 96 -7.56 -5.95 -9.80
C GLU A 96 -7.59 -6.99 -8.68
N HIS A 97 -6.70 -6.83 -7.71
CA HIS A 97 -6.73 -7.62 -6.49
C HIS A 97 -8.05 -7.40 -5.73
N LYS A 98 -8.50 -8.43 -4.99
CA LYS A 98 -9.76 -8.42 -4.22
C LYS A 98 -9.86 -7.22 -3.26
N ALA A 99 -8.74 -6.74 -2.72
CA ALA A 99 -8.70 -5.55 -1.87
C ALA A 99 -9.25 -4.29 -2.55
N VAL A 100 -9.01 -4.12 -3.84
CA VAL A 100 -9.54 -3.01 -4.63
C VAL A 100 -10.99 -3.27 -5.03
N LEU A 101 -11.26 -4.45 -5.61
CA LEU A 101 -12.58 -4.82 -6.12
C LEU A 101 -13.67 -4.76 -5.05
N ASP A 102 -13.43 -5.41 -3.90
CA ASP A 102 -14.41 -5.45 -2.81
C ASP A 102 -14.66 -4.06 -2.23
N THR A 103 -13.61 -3.25 -2.09
CA THR A 103 -13.72 -1.89 -1.54
C THR A 103 -14.49 -0.98 -2.49
N ALA A 104 -14.19 -1.01 -3.79
CA ALA A 104 -14.88 -0.21 -4.79
C ALA A 104 -16.36 -0.63 -4.91
N LYS A 105 -16.65 -1.93 -4.91
CA LYS A 105 -18.01 -2.45 -4.97
C LYS A 105 -18.82 -2.10 -3.73
N GLU A 106 -18.24 -2.17 -2.53
CA GLU A 106 -18.90 -1.75 -1.31
C GLU A 106 -19.32 -0.26 -1.37
N LEU A 107 -18.48 0.60 -1.93
CA LEU A 107 -18.78 2.02 -2.06
C LEU A 107 -19.88 2.31 -3.10
N ASP A 108 -19.92 1.53 -4.19
CA ASP A 108 -20.98 1.59 -5.20
C ASP A 108 -22.31 1.08 -4.66
N ASP A 109 -22.31 -0.07 -3.97
CA ASP A 109 -23.48 -0.65 -3.31
C ASP A 109 -24.07 0.31 -2.25
N LYS A 110 -23.21 1.12 -1.60
CA LYS A 110 -23.61 2.17 -0.66
C LYS A 110 -24.07 3.48 -1.34
N GLY A 111 -23.95 3.59 -2.65
CA GLY A 111 -24.26 4.80 -3.42
C GLY A 111 -23.33 5.97 -3.13
N ILE A 112 -22.14 5.72 -2.57
CA ILE A 112 -21.17 6.75 -2.19
C ILE A 112 -20.39 7.24 -3.42
N ALA A 113 -19.96 6.29 -4.25
CA ALA A 113 -19.25 6.54 -5.50
C ALA A 113 -19.64 5.49 -6.54
N LYS A 114 -19.93 5.93 -7.76
CA LYS A 114 -20.27 5.03 -8.86
C LYS A 114 -19.04 4.22 -9.29
N LEU A 115 -19.20 2.93 -9.53
CA LEU A 115 -18.13 2.07 -10.06
C LEU A 115 -18.25 1.89 -11.58
N HIS A 116 -17.12 2.01 -12.28
CA HIS A 116 -16.97 1.68 -13.69
C HIS A 116 -15.72 0.82 -13.91
N PHE A 117 -15.88 -0.27 -14.66
CA PHE A 117 -14.77 -1.13 -15.04
C PHE A 117 -14.32 -0.83 -16.47
N VAL A 118 -13.05 -0.50 -16.64
CA VAL A 118 -12.42 -0.36 -17.96
C VAL A 118 -12.34 -1.73 -18.64
N LYS A 119 -12.60 -1.78 -19.94
CA LYS A 119 -12.40 -3.00 -20.72
C LYS A 119 -10.95 -3.45 -20.71
N ILE A 120 -10.78 -4.76 -20.73
CA ILE A 120 -9.49 -5.42 -20.75
C ILE A 120 -9.34 -6.22 -22.06
N ASP A 121 -8.17 -6.15 -22.69
CA ASP A 121 -7.85 -6.94 -23.87
C ASP A 121 -7.48 -8.39 -23.52
N HIS A 122 -7.31 -9.22 -24.55
CA HIS A 122 -6.94 -10.64 -24.40
C HIS A 122 -5.56 -10.88 -23.76
N LEU A 123 -4.73 -9.85 -23.59
CA LEU A 123 -3.42 -9.91 -22.94
C LEU A 123 -3.47 -9.36 -21.50
N GLY A 124 -4.65 -8.96 -21.01
CA GLY A 124 -4.81 -8.40 -19.67
C GLY A 124 -4.47 -6.92 -19.57
N ARG A 125 -4.46 -6.17 -20.68
CA ARG A 125 -4.17 -4.72 -20.70
C ARG A 125 -5.46 -3.91 -20.73
N ALA A 126 -5.44 -2.76 -20.07
CA ALA A 126 -6.55 -1.82 -20.14
C ALA A 126 -6.70 -1.21 -21.54
N ASP A 127 -7.93 -1.17 -22.03
CA ASP A 127 -8.32 -0.43 -23.23
C ASP A 127 -8.29 1.07 -22.91
N LEU A 128 -7.29 1.78 -23.45
CA LEU A 128 -7.11 3.21 -23.20
C LEU A 128 -8.20 4.08 -23.85
N ASP A 129 -8.80 3.62 -24.95
CA ASP A 129 -9.89 4.36 -25.60
C ASP A 129 -11.19 4.22 -24.80
N ASP A 130 -11.38 3.10 -24.13
CA ASP A 130 -12.48 2.89 -23.18
C ASP A 130 -12.27 3.68 -21.88
N LEU A 131 -11.03 3.76 -21.40
CA LEU A 131 -10.67 4.52 -20.18
C LEU A 131 -10.96 6.02 -20.29
N LEU A 132 -10.82 6.60 -21.49
CA LEU A 132 -10.99 8.04 -21.73
C LEU A 132 -12.45 8.48 -21.93
N LYS A 133 -13.41 7.55 -21.96
CA LYS A 133 -14.84 7.83 -22.13
C LYS A 133 -15.54 8.08 -20.80
#